data_AF-A0A2T6NRQ0-F1
#
_entry.id   AF-A0A2T6NRQ0-F1
#
_cell.length_a   1.000
_cell.length_b   1.000
_cell.length_c   1.000
_cell.angle_alpha   90.00
_cell.angle_beta   90.00
_cell.angle_gamma   90.00
#
_symmetry.space_group_name_H-M   'P 1'
#
loop_
_entity.id
_entity.type
_entity.pdbx_description
1 polymer ?
#
loop_
_entity_poly.entity_id
_entity_poly.type
_entity_poly.pdbx_seq_one_letter_code
_entity_poly.pdbx_strand_id
1 'polypeptide(L)'
;GDVLAQKAVDNGWSGVVVHGCIRDAAEIGGMSLGVMALATNPRKSVKKGAGEVGVEVSFSGVGFRPDEWLYADEDGIVVLPHQAG
;
A
#
# COMPACT_ATOMS: atom_id res chain seq x y z
N GLY A 1 -4.01 -5.29 7.74
CA GLY A 1 -4.27 -6.47 8.58
C GLY A 1 -3.03 -7.31 8.54
N ASP A 2 -2.60 -7.78 9.71
CA ASP A 2 -1.35 -8.50 9.97
C ASP A 2 -1.12 -9.69 9.03
N VAL A 3 -2.13 -10.55 8.80
CA VAL A 3 -1.99 -11.74 7.96
C VAL A 3 -1.62 -11.41 6.50
N LEU A 4 -2.15 -10.32 5.95
CA LEU A 4 -1.80 -9.89 4.58
C LEU A 4 -0.46 -9.16 4.55
N ALA A 5 -0.15 -8.39 5.60
CA ALA A 5 1.14 -7.73 5.72
C ALA A 5 2.29 -8.76 5.84
N GLN A 6 2.11 -9.79 6.65
CA GLN A 6 3.08 -10.88 6.76
C GLN A 6 3.29 -11.59 5.42
N LYS A 7 2.21 -11.84 4.67
CA LYS A 7 2.35 -12.39 3.31
C LYS A 7 3.13 -11.47 2.37
N ALA A 8 2.99 -10.15 2.50
CA ALA A 8 3.78 -9.22 1.70
C ALA A 8 5.27 -9.29 2.07
N VAL A 9 5.59 -9.36 3.37
CA VAL A 9 6.95 -9.60 3.88
C VAL A 9 7.52 -10.89 3.29
N ASP A 10 6.79 -12.00 3.41
CA ASP A 10 7.22 -13.33 2.95
C ASP A 10 7.49 -13.36 1.43
N ASN A 11 6.83 -12.48 0.67
CA ASN A 11 7.01 -12.33 -0.79
C ASN A 11 7.99 -11.21 -1.17
N GLY A 12 8.70 -10.61 -0.23
CA GLY A 12 9.74 -9.61 -0.50
C GLY A 12 9.22 -8.24 -0.96
N TRP A 13 7.98 -7.87 -0.60
CA TRP A 13 7.46 -6.53 -0.92
C TRP A 13 8.16 -5.45 -0.10
N SER A 14 8.55 -4.35 -0.74
CA SER A 14 9.13 -3.18 -0.05
C SER A 14 8.11 -2.45 0.82
N GLY A 15 6.84 -2.40 0.37
CA GLY A 15 5.78 -1.72 1.10
C GLY A 15 4.43 -1.70 0.39
N VAL A 16 3.43 -1.12 1.07
CA VAL A 16 2.05 -0.96 0.59
C VAL A 16 1.53 0.43 0.97
N VAL A 17 0.96 1.14 -0.01
CA VAL A 17 0.18 2.37 0.21
C VAL A 17 -1.30 2.05 0.07
N VAL A 18 -2.10 2.43 1.05
CA VAL A 18 -3.55 2.22 1.09
C VAL A 18 -4.26 3.55 1.18
N HIS A 19 -4.92 3.98 0.10
CA HIS A 19 -5.86 5.10 0.16
C HIS A 19 -7.18 4.66 0.83
N GLY A 20 -7.10 4.43 2.14
CA GLY A 20 -8.13 3.83 2.98
C GLY A 20 -7.59 3.48 4.37
N CYS A 21 -8.31 2.62 5.09
CA CYS A 21 -7.93 2.20 6.44
C CYS A 21 -7.26 0.82 6.44
N ILE A 22 -6.32 0.62 7.37
CA ILE A 22 -5.81 -0.71 7.74
C ILE A 22 -6.32 -1.13 9.12
N ARG A 23 -5.93 -2.32 9.56
CA ARG A 23 -6.13 -2.83 10.92
C ARG A 23 -4.90 -3.62 11.35
N ASP A 24 -4.83 -3.97 12.64
CA ASP A 24 -3.72 -4.70 13.25
C ASP A 24 -2.41 -3.88 13.15
N ALA A 25 -2.53 -2.56 13.35
CA ALA A 25 -1.44 -1.61 13.11
C ALA A 25 -0.26 -1.77 14.08
N ALA A 26 -0.52 -2.22 15.31
CA ALA A 26 0.53 -2.48 16.29
C ALA A 26 1.40 -3.65 15.85
N GLU A 27 0.79 -4.74 15.39
CA GLU A 27 1.49 -5.91 14.85
C GLU A 27 2.26 -5.56 13.57
N ILE A 28 1.61 -4.83 12.65
CA ILE A 28 2.23 -4.39 11.40
C ILE A 28 3.43 -3.47 11.65
N GLY A 29 3.37 -2.60 12.65
CA GLY A 29 4.48 -1.70 13.00
C GLY A 29 5.76 -2.41 13.45
N GLY A 30 5.69 -3.70 13.78
CA GLY A 30 6.85 -4.54 14.09
C GLY A 30 7.38 -5.35 12.90
N MET A 31 6.76 -5.25 11.72
CA MET A 31 7.12 -6.03 10.53
C MET A 31 8.13 -5.29 9.65
N SER A 32 8.96 -6.04 8.92
CA SER A 32 9.87 -5.50 7.88
C SER A 32 9.11 -5.14 6.60
N LEU A 33 8.14 -4.23 6.67
CA LEU A 33 7.30 -3.78 5.55
C LEU A 33 6.90 -2.32 5.74
N GLY A 34 7.12 -1.46 4.73
CA GLY A 34 6.57 -0.11 4.74
C GLY A 34 5.05 -0.13 4.56
N VAL A 35 4.28 0.51 5.44
CA VAL A 35 2.81 0.59 5.29
C VAL A 35 2.33 2.01 5.56
N MET A 36 1.76 2.65 4.53
CA MET A 36 1.11 3.96 4.62
C MET A 36 -0.39 3.83 4.42
N ALA A 37 -1.18 4.40 5.32
CA ALA A 37 -2.65 4.37 5.26
C ALA A 37 -3.25 5.63 5.88
N LEU A 38 -4.51 5.93 5.57
CA LEU A 38 -5.19 7.14 6.07
C LEU A 38 -5.56 7.04 7.55
N ALA A 39 -5.86 5.82 8.04
CA ALA A 39 -6.26 5.57 9.43
C ALA A 39 -6.26 4.07 9.75
N THR A 40 -6.59 3.74 11.00
CA THR A 40 -6.93 2.39 11.44
C THR A 40 -8.44 2.19 11.57
N ASN A 41 -8.97 1.05 11.15
CA ASN A 41 -10.36 0.63 11.36
C ASN A 41 -10.42 -0.88 11.67
N PRO A 42 -10.91 -1.30 12.85
CA PRO A 42 -10.88 -2.71 13.24
C PRO A 42 -11.80 -3.61 12.39
N ARG A 43 -12.81 -3.03 11.73
CA ARG A 43 -13.77 -3.79 10.94
C ARG A 43 -13.13 -4.34 9.66
N LYS A 44 -13.13 -5.67 9.52
CA LYS A 44 -12.68 -6.33 8.29
C LYS A 44 -13.58 -5.99 7.09
N SER A 45 -12.97 -5.88 5.92
CA SER A 45 -13.71 -5.79 4.66
C SER A 45 -14.44 -7.10 4.33
N VAL A 46 -15.50 -6.99 3.53
CA VAL A 46 -16.21 -8.16 2.98
C VAL A 46 -15.61 -8.47 1.61
N LYS A 47 -15.13 -9.70 1.43
CA LYS A 47 -14.54 -10.15 0.16
C LYS A 47 -15.66 -10.47 -0.84
N LYS A 48 -15.99 -9.51 -1.70
CA LYS A 48 -17.01 -9.66 -2.76
C LYS A 48 -16.43 -10.03 -4.13
N GLY A 49 -15.12 -10.18 -4.25
CA GLY A 49 -14.45 -10.42 -5.54
C GLY A 49 -14.42 -9.21 -6.48
N ALA A 50 -14.80 -8.02 -6.00
CA ALA A 50 -14.74 -6.77 -6.74
C ALA A 50 -13.36 -6.11 -6.60
N GLY A 51 -12.88 -5.49 -7.67
CA GLY A 51 -11.61 -4.77 -7.75
C GLY A 51 -10.95 -4.96 -9.12
N GLU A 52 -10.06 -4.04 -9.47
CA GLU A 52 -9.25 -4.08 -10.69
C GLU A 52 -7.77 -4.11 -10.30
N VAL A 53 -6.93 -4.69 -11.15
CA VAL A 53 -5.48 -4.80 -10.96
C VAL A 53 -4.80 -4.34 -12.25
N GLY A 54 -3.68 -3.62 -12.12
CA GLY A 54 -2.93 -3.13 -13.29
C GLY A 54 -3.61 -1.96 -14.01
N VAL A 55 -4.48 -1.22 -13.33
CA VAL A 55 -5.12 0.00 -13.84
C VAL A 55 -4.50 1.24 -13.17
N GLU A 56 -4.50 2.36 -13.88
CA GLU A 56 -4.15 3.66 -13.29
C GLU A 56 -5.18 4.02 -12.20
N VAL A 57 -4.69 4.45 -11.04
CA VAL A 57 -5.52 4.98 -9.96
C VAL A 57 -5.07 6.39 -9.61
N SER A 58 -6.02 7.26 -9.27
CA SER A 58 -5.72 8.65 -8.94
C SER A 58 -6.39 9.04 -7.63
N PHE A 59 -5.59 9.52 -6.68
CA PHE A 59 -6.06 10.03 -5.40
C PHE A 59 -5.09 11.11 -4.89
N SER A 60 -5.58 11.99 -4.03
CA SER A 60 -4.78 13.11 -3.47
C SER A 60 -4.10 14.00 -4.52
N GLY A 61 -4.68 14.11 -5.72
CA GLY A 61 -4.13 14.89 -6.83
C GLY A 61 -2.95 14.23 -7.57
N VAL A 62 -2.62 12.98 -7.26
CA VAL A 62 -1.53 12.20 -7.87
C VAL A 62 -2.12 11.02 -8.64
N GLY A 63 -1.60 10.78 -9.86
CA GLY A 63 -1.85 9.56 -10.62
C GLY A 63 -0.78 8.53 -10.31
N PHE A 64 -1.20 7.28 -10.11
CA PHE A 64 -0.35 6.13 -9.86
C PHE A 64 -0.57 5.15 -11.00
N ARG A 65 0.40 5.04 -11.90
CA ARG A 65 0.34 4.10 -13.02
C ARG A 65 1.15 2.85 -12.68
N PRO A 66 0.73 1.67 -13.18
CA PRO A 66 1.60 0.50 -13.17
C PRO A 66 2.98 0.83 -13.78
N ASP A 67 4.01 0.16 -13.29
CA ASP A 67 5.43 0.30 -13.67
C ASP A 67 6.11 1.61 -13.26
N GLU A 68 5.41 2.62 -12.76
CA GLU A 68 6.03 3.80 -12.15
C GLU A 68 6.65 3.48 -10.78
N TRP A 69 7.58 4.34 -10.34
CA TRP A 69 8.22 4.20 -9.05
C TRP A 69 7.50 5.02 -7.99
N LEU A 70 7.22 4.41 -6.84
CA LEU A 70 6.71 5.06 -5.64
C LEU A 70 7.78 5.00 -4.56
N TYR A 71 8.13 6.17 -4.03
CA TYR A 71 8.99 6.32 -2.86
C TYR A 71 8.17 6.88 -1.71
N ALA A 72 8.39 6.36 -0.50
CA ALA A 72 7.68 6.79 0.69
C ALA A 72 8.57 6.74 1.93
N ASP A 73 8.47 7.75 2.78
CA ASP A 73 9.13 7.89 4.07
C ASP A 73 8.21 8.64 5.04
N GLU A 74 8.72 9.03 6.22
CA GLU A 74 7.96 9.75 7.24
C GLU A 74 7.47 11.14 6.79
N ASP A 75 8.10 11.77 5.78
CA ASP A 75 7.72 13.08 5.29
C ASP A 75 6.60 13.00 4.24
N GLY A 76 6.59 11.95 3.42
CA GLY A 76 5.50 11.75 2.47
C GLY A 76 5.74 10.71 1.39
N ILE A 77 5.05 10.90 0.26
CA ILE A 77 5.06 10.00 -0.91
C ILE A 77 5.39 10.80 -2.15
N VAL A 78 6.31 10.26 -2.98
CA VAL A 78 6.66 10.80 -4.30
C VAL A 78 6.50 9.70 -5.35
N VAL A 79 5.95 10.07 -6.51
CA VAL A 79 5.83 9.19 -7.68
C VAL A 79 6.74 9.72 -8.77
N LEU A 80 7.54 8.83 -9.36
CA LEU A 80 8.43 9.15 -10.48
C LEU A 80 8.08 8.26 -11.68
N PRO A 81 8.22 8.77 -12.91
CA PRO A 81 8.13 7.93 -14.10
C PRO A 81 9.09 6.74 -14.01
N HIS A 82 8.73 5.63 -14.64
CA HIS A 82 9.66 4.53 -14.81
C HIS A 82 10.93 5.03 -15.52
N GLN A 83 12.11 4.86 -14.91
CA GLN A 83 13.36 5.07 -15.64
C GLN A 83 13.48 3.96 -16.67
N ALA A 84 13.37 4.31 -17.96
CA ALA A 84 13.91 3.45 -19.00
C ALA A 84 15.41 3.28 -18.72
N GLY A 85 15.83 2.04 -18.45
CA GLY A 85 17.24 1.69 -18.29
C GLY A 85 18.05 1.89 -19.56
#